data_AF-M8DQ21-F1
#
_entry.id   AF-M8DQ21-F1
#
_cell.length_a   1.000
_cell.length_b   1.000
_cell.length_c   1.000
_cell.angle_alpha   90.00
_cell.angle_beta   90.00
_cell.angle_gamma   90.00
#
_symmetry.space_group_name_H-M   'P 1'
#
loop_
_entity.id
_entity.type
_entity.pdbx_description
1 polymer ?
#
loop_
_entity_poly.entity_id
_entity_poly.type
_entity_poly.pdbx_seq_one_letter_code
_entity_poly.pdbx_strand_id
1 'polypeptide(L)'
;MKKCCCAPMRHKPIPPERDKCPCCVEGMKNVLEQLNGKQVDIATLDQTGPGQGNNNFTVGTIENDFIVIGTIPGTGQSGRSAAFPICNVVGVRGDVLNDVTLPVIDDTCDCCERSITSFLQRIQEQEVDVDTLATGQFNNMQNVTIDTVGKGTVRLKNANKTWIVNSCFISGIFGFTL
;
A
#
# COMPACT_ATOMS: atom_id res chain seq x y z
N MET A 1 -12.65 6.02 -25.46
CA MET A 1 -11.32 5.97 -24.81
C MET A 1 -11.55 6.00 -23.29
N LYS A 2 -11.10 4.97 -22.55
CA LYS A 2 -11.22 4.99 -21.07
C LYS A 2 -10.39 6.16 -20.54
N LYS A 3 -11.00 7.02 -19.71
CA LYS A 3 -10.31 8.16 -19.08
C LYS A 3 -9.35 7.61 -18.03
N CYS A 4 -8.06 7.84 -18.19
CA CYS A 4 -7.06 7.41 -17.21
C CYS A 4 -7.02 8.37 -16.02
N CYS A 5 -6.93 7.86 -14.79
CA CYS A 5 -6.51 8.62 -13.63
C CYS A 5 -4.97 8.80 -13.66
N CYS A 6 -4.49 10.04 -13.61
CA CYS A 6 -3.07 10.36 -13.45
C CYS A 6 -2.85 11.01 -12.08
N ALA A 7 -1.68 10.82 -11.48
CA ALA A 7 -1.27 11.55 -10.29
C ALA A 7 -1.41 13.09 -10.50
N PRO A 8 -1.75 13.87 -9.46
CA PRO A 8 -2.00 15.30 -9.62
C PRO A 8 -0.73 16.02 -10.12
N MET A 9 -0.84 16.66 -11.28
CA MET A 9 0.08 17.74 -11.63
C MET A 9 -0.27 18.95 -10.78
N ARG A 10 0.70 19.55 -10.08
CA ARG A 10 0.50 20.71 -9.18
C ARG A 10 -0.23 21.93 -9.79
N HIS A 11 -0.50 21.97 -11.10
CA HIS A 11 -0.91 23.18 -11.82
C HIS A 11 -2.00 22.98 -12.91
N LYS A 12 -2.79 21.88 -12.90
CA LYS A 12 -3.91 21.70 -13.86
C LYS A 12 -5.16 21.11 -13.21
N PRO A 13 -6.36 21.32 -13.81
CA PRO A 13 -7.61 20.80 -13.27
C PRO A 13 -7.49 19.31 -13.00
N ILE A 14 -7.88 18.95 -11.78
CA ILE A 14 -7.80 17.65 -11.14
C ILE A 14 -8.08 16.53 -12.15
N PRO A 15 -7.06 15.71 -12.55
CA PRO A 15 -7.33 14.40 -13.15
C PRO A 15 -8.23 13.62 -12.19
N PRO A 16 -9.07 12.68 -12.67
CA PRO A 16 -10.12 12.08 -11.87
C PRO A 16 -9.59 11.75 -10.48
N GLU A 17 -10.28 12.31 -9.47
CA GLU A 17 -9.91 12.28 -8.06
C GLU A 17 -9.23 10.96 -7.72
N ARG A 18 -8.07 11.03 -7.04
CA ARG A 18 -7.23 9.88 -6.69
C ARG A 18 -8.01 8.72 -6.03
N ASP A 19 -9.15 9.06 -5.43
CA ASP A 19 -10.17 8.20 -4.83
C ASP A 19 -10.95 7.33 -5.85
N LYS A 20 -10.74 7.51 -7.16
CA LYS A 20 -11.40 6.79 -8.26
C LYS A 20 -10.50 5.77 -8.97
N CYS A 21 -9.33 5.43 -8.43
CA CYS A 21 -8.53 4.32 -8.95
C CYS A 21 -9.01 2.99 -8.32
N PRO A 22 -9.95 2.24 -8.93
CA PRO A 22 -10.54 1.05 -8.31
C PRO A 22 -9.48 0.02 -7.95
N CYS A 23 -8.44 -0.17 -8.77
CA CYS A 23 -7.46 -1.23 -8.56
C CYS A 23 -6.61 -1.06 -7.30
N CYS A 24 -6.26 0.16 -6.92
CA CYS A 24 -5.44 0.40 -5.74
C CYS A 24 -6.25 0.24 -4.45
N VAL A 25 -7.51 0.66 -4.47
CA VAL A 25 -8.44 0.46 -3.35
C VAL A 25 -8.83 -1.02 -3.23
N GLU A 26 -9.21 -1.65 -4.33
CA GLU A 26 -9.56 -3.08 -4.40
C GLU A 26 -8.38 -3.96 -4.00
N GLY A 27 -7.18 -3.65 -4.52
CA GLY A 27 -5.94 -4.34 -4.18
C GLY A 27 -5.67 -4.32 -2.68
N MET A 28 -5.69 -3.13 -2.07
CA MET A 28 -5.46 -2.98 -0.65
C MET A 28 -6.60 -3.55 0.21
N LYS A 29 -7.86 -3.46 -0.25
CA LYS A 29 -9.01 -4.10 0.41
C LYS A 29 -8.79 -5.61 0.54
N ASN A 30 -8.48 -6.30 -0.56
CA ASN A 30 -8.24 -7.75 -0.56
C ASN A 30 -7.10 -8.14 0.41
N VAL A 31 -6.06 -7.32 0.51
CA VAL A 31 -4.97 -7.52 1.48
C VAL A 31 -5.48 -7.39 2.91
N LEU A 32 -6.22 -6.33 3.22
CA LEU A 32 -6.74 -6.06 4.55
C LEU A 32 -7.78 -7.10 5.01
N GLU A 33 -8.62 -7.63 4.10
CA GLU A 33 -9.58 -8.70 4.42
C GLU A 33 -8.88 -9.97 4.93
N GLN A 34 -7.75 -10.33 4.32
CA GLN A 34 -6.94 -11.47 4.73
C GLN A 34 -6.24 -11.27 6.09
N LEU A 35 -6.12 -10.02 6.53
CA LEU A 35 -5.45 -9.65 7.78
C LEU A 35 -6.40 -9.51 8.97
N ASN A 36 -7.69 -9.79 8.83
CA ASN A 36 -8.64 -9.71 9.95
C ASN A 36 -8.15 -10.51 11.17
N GLY A 37 -8.09 -9.85 12.33
CA GLY A 37 -7.56 -10.35 13.58
C GLY A 37 -6.03 -10.41 13.68
N LYS A 38 -5.30 -10.00 12.63
CA LYS A 38 -3.83 -9.96 12.61
C LYS A 38 -3.32 -8.57 12.96
N GLN A 39 -2.15 -8.56 13.59
CA GLN A 39 -1.43 -7.34 13.93
C GLN A 39 -0.44 -6.98 12.83
N VAL A 40 -0.50 -5.73 12.36
CA VAL A 40 0.40 -5.15 11.37
C VAL A 40 0.69 -3.69 11.72
N ASP A 41 1.75 -3.14 11.18
CA ASP A 41 1.89 -1.69 11.08
C ASP A 41 1.17 -1.24 9.82
N ILE A 42 0.32 -0.21 9.93
CA ILE A 42 -0.38 0.37 8.78
C ILE A 42 0.02 1.83 8.57
N ALA A 43 0.34 2.17 7.32
CA ALA A 43 0.64 3.53 6.90
C ALA A 43 -0.46 4.17 6.09
N THR A 44 -0.67 5.45 6.34
CA THR A 44 -1.67 6.30 5.69
C THR A 44 -1.04 7.61 5.20
N LEU A 45 -1.66 8.26 4.21
CA LEU A 45 -1.17 9.50 3.60
C LEU A 45 -1.02 10.70 4.56
N ASP A 46 -1.73 10.68 5.69
CA ASP A 46 -1.74 11.76 6.69
C ASP A 46 -0.66 11.60 7.78
N GLN A 47 0.19 10.57 7.68
CA GLN A 47 1.31 10.37 8.60
C GLN A 47 2.45 11.32 8.26
N THR A 48 2.71 12.29 9.14
CA THR A 48 3.68 13.39 8.91
C THR A 48 4.96 13.31 9.76
N GLY A 49 5.26 12.18 10.43
CA GLY A 49 6.41 12.09 11.34
C GLY A 49 7.25 10.79 11.24
N PRO A 50 8.56 10.86 11.54
CA PRO A 50 9.40 9.66 11.65
C PRO A 50 8.86 8.69 12.71
N GLY A 51 8.73 7.40 12.37
CA GLY A 51 8.18 6.37 13.27
C GLY A 51 6.64 6.37 13.42
N GLN A 52 5.94 7.25 12.70
CA GLN A 52 4.47 7.30 12.67
C GLN A 52 3.94 6.30 11.65
N GLY A 53 3.95 5.01 11.99
CA GLY A 53 2.95 4.06 11.53
C GLY A 53 1.88 3.94 12.62
N ASN A 54 0.66 3.53 12.29
CA ASN A 54 -0.22 2.98 13.31
C ASN A 54 0.35 1.61 13.66
N ASN A 55 1.38 1.64 14.51
CA ASN A 55 2.15 0.46 14.85
C ASN A 55 1.26 -0.51 15.63
N ASN A 56 1.43 -1.79 15.38
CA ASN A 56 0.67 -2.85 16.04
C ASN A 56 -0.87 -2.71 15.88
N PHE A 57 -1.32 -2.15 14.77
CA PHE A 57 -2.74 -2.11 14.41
C PHE A 57 -3.26 -3.55 14.22
N THR A 58 -4.25 -3.92 15.03
CA THR A 58 -4.98 -5.17 14.83
C THR A 58 -6.14 -4.90 13.89
N VAL A 59 -6.04 -5.46 12.68
CA VAL A 59 -7.07 -5.30 11.65
C VAL A 59 -8.35 -5.98 12.12
N GLY A 60 -9.48 -5.30 11.99
CA GLY A 60 -10.81 -5.81 12.30
C GLY A 60 -11.66 -5.93 11.04
N THR A 61 -12.79 -5.22 11.01
CA THR A 61 -13.76 -5.28 9.90
C THR A 61 -13.47 -4.26 8.81
N ILE A 62 -13.98 -4.53 7.61
CA ILE A 62 -14.08 -3.52 6.55
C ILE A 62 -15.54 -3.09 6.43
N GLU A 63 -15.80 -1.81 6.64
CA GLU A 63 -17.12 -1.20 6.55
C GLU A 63 -17.31 -0.51 5.20
N ASN A 64 -18.47 -0.73 4.58
CA ASN A 64 -18.86 -0.13 3.29
C ASN A 64 -17.80 -0.29 2.19
N ASP A 65 -17.04 -1.39 2.18
CA ASP A 65 -15.96 -1.70 1.22
C ASP A 65 -14.75 -0.73 1.21
N PHE A 66 -14.78 0.35 1.99
CA PHE A 66 -13.83 1.46 1.84
C PHE A 66 -13.18 1.90 3.14
N ILE A 67 -13.63 1.41 4.29
CA ILE A 67 -13.10 1.80 5.59
C ILE A 67 -12.63 0.56 6.33
N VAL A 68 -11.33 0.46 6.63
CA VAL A 68 -10.82 -0.57 7.53
C VAL A 68 -10.91 -0.08 8.96
N ILE A 69 -11.52 -0.87 9.83
CA ILE A 69 -11.65 -0.63 11.26
C ILE A 69 -10.78 -1.64 12.00
N GLY A 70 -10.15 -1.21 13.09
CA GLY A 70 -9.37 -2.09 13.95
C GLY A 70 -9.01 -1.41 15.26
N THR A 71 -8.01 -1.94 15.94
CA THR A 71 -7.55 -1.40 17.23
C THR A 71 -6.06 -1.13 17.24
N ILE A 72 -5.66 -0.06 17.93
CA ILE A 72 -4.26 0.26 18.20
C ILE A 72 -4.04 0.08 19.71
N PRO A 73 -3.04 -0.71 20.13
CA PRO A 73 -2.74 -0.86 21.54
C PRO A 73 -2.29 0.48 22.13
N GLY A 74 -2.90 0.87 23.25
CA GLY A 74 -2.48 2.05 24.01
C GLY A 74 -1.39 1.70 25.02
N THR A 75 -0.66 2.71 25.49
CA THR A 75 0.17 2.56 26.69
C THR A 75 -0.74 2.60 27.92
N GLY A 76 -0.64 1.61 28.82
CA GLY A 76 -1.23 1.70 30.15
C GLY A 76 -2.70 1.28 30.34
N GLN A 77 -3.30 0.50 29.42
CA GLN A 77 -4.57 -0.28 29.58
C GLN A 77 -5.83 0.13 28.80
N SER A 78 -5.78 1.05 27.83
CA SER A 78 -6.92 1.23 26.90
C SER A 78 -6.42 1.29 25.47
N GLY A 79 -6.54 0.17 24.74
CA GLY A 79 -6.48 0.20 23.28
C GLY A 79 -7.52 1.19 22.74
N ARG A 80 -7.24 1.81 21.60
CA ARG A 80 -8.20 2.68 20.91
C ARG A 80 -8.67 2.01 19.63
N SER A 81 -9.95 2.16 19.30
CA SER A 81 -10.44 1.86 17.96
C SER A 81 -9.89 2.90 16.98
N ALA A 82 -9.54 2.46 15.78
CA ALA A 82 -9.12 3.32 14.69
C ALA A 82 -9.79 2.87 13.39
N ALA A 83 -10.07 3.82 12.52
CA ALA A 83 -10.67 3.60 11.22
C ALA A 83 -9.92 4.40 10.16
N PHE A 84 -9.57 3.75 9.05
CA PHE A 84 -8.83 4.37 7.95
C PHE A 84 -9.57 4.16 6.64
N PRO A 85 -9.77 5.21 5.83
CA PRO A 85 -10.17 5.04 4.44
C PRO A 85 -9.10 4.21 3.72
N ILE A 86 -9.50 3.11 3.07
CA ILE A 86 -8.59 2.22 2.33
C ILE A 86 -7.90 2.99 1.20
N CYS A 87 -8.57 3.97 0.60
CA CYS A 87 -7.96 4.87 -0.38
C CYS A 87 -6.81 5.72 0.18
N ASN A 88 -6.68 5.86 1.49
CA ASN A 88 -5.55 6.56 2.11
C ASN A 88 -4.46 5.60 2.62
N VAL A 89 -4.67 4.29 2.56
CA VAL A 89 -3.71 3.29 3.03
C VAL A 89 -2.58 3.13 2.00
N VAL A 90 -1.38 3.52 2.42
CA VAL A 90 -0.16 3.42 1.62
C VAL A 90 0.39 2.01 1.63
N GLY A 91 0.30 1.32 2.76
CA GLY A 91 0.73 -0.05 2.87
C GLY A 91 0.60 -0.60 4.28
N VAL A 92 0.91 -1.88 4.39
CA VAL A 92 1.02 -2.62 5.65
C VAL A 92 2.40 -3.26 5.76
N ARG A 93 2.87 -3.45 6.99
CA ARG A 93 4.14 -4.12 7.30
C ARG A 93 3.96 -5.13 8.44
N GLY A 94 4.57 -6.29 8.33
CA GLY A 94 4.58 -7.31 9.37
C GLY A 94 4.91 -8.71 8.84
N ASP A 95 5.26 -9.63 9.73
CA ASP A 95 5.66 -10.99 9.34
C ASP A 95 4.49 -11.83 8.80
N VAL A 96 3.27 -11.51 9.25
CA VAL A 96 2.01 -12.13 8.78
C VAL A 96 1.74 -11.91 7.29
N LEU A 97 2.48 -10.98 6.65
CA LEU A 97 2.29 -10.65 5.23
C LEU A 97 2.91 -11.68 4.28
N ASN A 98 3.74 -12.60 4.77
CA ASN A 98 4.32 -13.66 3.95
C ASN A 98 3.27 -14.59 3.34
N ASP A 99 2.18 -14.85 4.07
CA ASP A 99 1.11 -15.77 3.68
C ASP A 99 -0.07 -15.08 2.97
N VAL A 100 -0.05 -13.75 2.87
CA VAL A 100 -1.09 -13.01 2.15
C VAL A 100 -0.99 -13.39 0.66
N THR A 101 -2.11 -13.46 -0.04
CA THR A 101 -2.12 -13.57 -1.51
C THR A 101 -2.42 -12.20 -2.10
N LEU A 102 -1.59 -11.74 -3.05
CA LEU A 102 -1.89 -10.50 -3.76
C LEU A 102 -2.92 -10.75 -4.87
N PRO A 103 -3.87 -9.83 -5.11
CA PRO A 103 -4.88 -10.00 -6.14
C PRO A 103 -4.28 -10.14 -7.54
N VAL A 104 -4.90 -10.98 -8.36
CA VAL A 104 -4.46 -11.25 -9.74
C VAL A 104 -4.56 -9.98 -10.59
N ILE A 105 -3.52 -9.70 -11.35
CA ILE A 105 -3.46 -8.57 -12.28
C ILE A 105 -4.42 -8.82 -13.45
N ASP A 106 -5.22 -7.82 -13.80
CA ASP A 106 -6.16 -7.85 -14.92
C ASP A 106 -6.14 -6.52 -15.72
N ASP A 107 -6.84 -6.48 -16.85
CA ASP A 107 -6.92 -5.29 -17.73
C ASP A 107 -7.97 -4.26 -17.29
N THR A 108 -8.48 -4.34 -16.05
CA THR A 108 -9.51 -3.41 -15.57
C THR A 108 -8.93 -2.09 -15.06
N CYS A 109 -7.62 -2.04 -14.82
CA CYS A 109 -6.97 -0.91 -14.20
C CYS A 109 -6.68 0.25 -15.15
N ASP A 110 -6.64 1.44 -14.56
CA ASP A 110 -6.31 2.66 -15.27
C ASP A 110 -4.84 2.71 -15.71
N CYS A 111 -4.56 3.57 -16.68
CA CYS A 111 -3.29 3.62 -17.38
C CYS A 111 -2.08 3.86 -16.47
N CYS A 112 -2.25 4.64 -15.39
CA CYS A 112 -1.15 4.91 -14.45
C CYS A 112 -0.84 3.67 -13.59
N GLU A 113 -1.86 3.03 -13.02
CA GLU A 113 -1.70 1.80 -12.23
C GLU A 113 -1.14 0.68 -13.12
N ARG A 114 -1.73 0.50 -14.31
CA ARG A 114 -1.28 -0.54 -15.25
C ARG A 114 0.18 -0.36 -15.60
N SER A 115 0.63 0.89 -15.80
CA SER A 115 2.01 1.19 -16.17
C SER A 115 2.99 0.87 -15.03
N ILE A 116 2.68 1.26 -13.78
CA ILE A 116 3.55 0.95 -12.64
C ILE A 116 3.55 -0.55 -12.34
N THR A 117 2.41 -1.22 -12.42
CA THR A 117 2.29 -2.67 -12.25
C THR A 117 3.09 -3.43 -13.30
N SER A 118 2.96 -3.05 -14.58
CA SER A 118 3.75 -3.65 -15.68
C SER A 118 5.25 -3.34 -15.56
N PHE A 119 5.62 -2.22 -14.95
CA PHE A 119 7.01 -1.89 -14.67
C PHE A 119 7.54 -2.78 -13.54
N LEU A 120 6.84 -2.87 -12.41
CA LEU A 120 7.19 -3.71 -11.27
C LEU A 120 7.31 -5.19 -11.66
N GLN A 121 6.44 -5.70 -12.54
CA GLN A 121 6.54 -7.08 -13.06
C GLN A 121 7.85 -7.32 -13.84
N ARG A 122 8.34 -6.33 -14.58
CA ARG A 122 9.59 -6.45 -15.34
C ARG A 122 10.83 -6.48 -14.47
N ILE A 123 10.76 -5.83 -13.31
CA ILE A 123 11.86 -5.75 -12.35
C ILE A 123 11.60 -6.62 -11.10
N GLN A 124 10.66 -7.57 -11.19
CA GLN A 124 10.39 -8.51 -10.10
C GLN A 124 11.66 -9.33 -9.80
N GLU A 125 11.80 -9.76 -8.55
CA GLU A 125 12.97 -10.47 -8.01
C GLU A 125 14.25 -9.62 -7.90
N GLN A 126 14.25 -8.38 -8.39
CA GLN A 126 15.37 -7.45 -8.19
C GLN A 126 15.33 -6.80 -6.82
N GLU A 127 16.51 -6.50 -6.27
CA GLU A 127 16.69 -5.63 -5.12
C GLU A 127 16.70 -4.17 -5.57
N VAL A 128 15.86 -3.34 -4.95
CA VAL A 128 15.64 -1.94 -5.30
C VAL A 128 15.42 -1.10 -4.04
N ASP A 129 15.47 0.21 -4.21
CA ASP A 129 14.97 1.15 -3.20
C ASP A 129 13.60 1.67 -3.64
N VAL A 130 12.65 1.75 -2.70
CA VAL A 130 11.28 2.21 -2.97
C VAL A 130 10.89 3.37 -2.05
N ASP A 131 10.49 4.48 -2.65
CA ASP A 131 9.87 5.60 -1.97
C ASP A 131 8.35 5.58 -2.17
N THR A 132 7.62 6.01 -1.14
CA THR A 132 6.18 6.20 -1.22
C THR A 132 5.80 7.62 -0.83
N LEU A 133 4.51 7.92 -0.84
CA LEU A 133 3.99 9.19 -0.32
C LEU A 133 3.71 9.17 1.19
N ALA A 134 3.84 8.03 1.86
CA ALA A 134 3.85 8.00 3.33
C ALA A 134 5.18 8.56 3.85
N THR A 135 5.27 8.75 5.16
CA THR A 135 6.54 9.05 5.84
C THR A 135 6.98 7.87 6.72
N GLY A 136 8.10 8.03 7.43
CA GLY A 136 8.58 7.02 8.36
C GLY A 136 8.98 5.71 7.68
N GLN A 137 8.45 4.58 8.17
CA GLN A 137 8.92 3.24 7.82
C GLN A 137 8.38 2.71 6.48
N PHE A 138 7.56 3.50 5.80
CA PHE A 138 7.00 3.23 4.48
C PHE A 138 7.60 4.16 3.41
N ASN A 139 8.59 4.98 3.77
CA ASN A 139 9.36 5.78 2.83
C ASN A 139 10.84 5.41 2.92
N ASN A 140 11.60 5.57 1.83
CA ASN A 140 12.99 5.16 1.74
C ASN A 140 13.20 3.70 2.19
N MET A 141 12.40 2.78 1.63
CA MET A 141 12.55 1.35 1.85
C MET A 141 13.74 0.87 1.04
N GLN A 142 14.89 0.75 1.70
CA GLN A 142 16.15 0.42 1.05
C GLN A 142 16.43 -1.08 1.00
N ASN A 143 17.09 -1.50 -0.08
CA ASN A 143 17.53 -2.88 -0.31
C ASN A 143 16.36 -3.88 -0.13
N VAL A 144 15.23 -3.58 -0.77
CA VAL A 144 14.05 -4.47 -0.76
C VAL A 144 13.95 -5.23 -2.07
N THR A 145 13.67 -6.52 -2.00
CA THR A 145 13.33 -7.35 -3.14
C THR A 145 11.86 -7.17 -3.51
N ILE A 146 11.57 -6.98 -4.79
CA ILE A 146 10.21 -7.06 -5.33
C ILE A 146 9.81 -8.54 -5.40
N ASP A 147 9.16 -9.04 -4.35
CA ASP A 147 8.83 -10.46 -4.21
C ASP A 147 7.67 -10.87 -5.13
N THR A 148 6.56 -10.14 -5.03
CA THR A 148 5.33 -10.44 -5.79
C THR A 148 4.65 -9.14 -6.19
N VAL A 149 4.13 -9.08 -7.41
CA VAL A 149 3.33 -7.95 -7.91
C VAL A 149 1.90 -8.40 -8.11
N GLY A 150 0.94 -7.65 -7.55
CA GLY A 150 -0.49 -7.88 -7.73
C GLY A 150 -1.23 -6.64 -8.24
N LYS A 151 -2.53 -6.77 -8.44
CA LYS A 151 -3.40 -5.66 -8.84
C LYS A 151 -3.36 -4.57 -7.76
N GLY A 152 -2.90 -3.37 -8.13
CA GLY A 152 -2.80 -2.22 -7.24
C GLY A 152 -1.86 -2.36 -6.05
N THR A 153 -1.08 -3.45 -5.96
CA THR A 153 -0.27 -3.78 -4.78
C THR A 153 1.03 -4.46 -5.15
N VAL A 154 2.05 -4.30 -4.31
CA VAL A 154 3.34 -4.97 -4.45
C VAL A 154 3.83 -5.45 -3.09
N ARG A 155 4.33 -6.68 -3.03
CA ARG A 155 5.03 -7.22 -1.86
C ARG A 155 6.52 -6.92 -2.00
N LEU A 156 7.05 -6.25 -1.00
CA LEU A 156 8.46 -5.95 -0.85
C LEU A 156 8.99 -6.73 0.35
N LYS A 157 10.17 -7.33 0.21
CA LYS A 157 10.82 -8.06 1.30
C LYS A 157 12.24 -7.59 1.48
N ASN A 158 12.70 -7.56 2.72
CA ASN A 158 14.13 -7.66 3.01
C ASN A 158 14.34 -8.73 4.09
N ALA A 159 15.58 -8.93 4.52
CA ALA A 159 15.96 -10.00 5.44
C ALA A 159 15.11 -10.08 6.73
N ASN A 160 14.52 -8.96 7.18
CA ASN A 160 13.84 -8.89 8.47
C ASN A 160 12.39 -8.39 8.40
N LYS A 161 11.91 -7.97 7.23
CA LYS A 161 10.65 -7.23 7.11
C LYS A 161 9.97 -7.55 5.79
N THR A 162 8.65 -7.65 5.87
CA THR A 162 7.77 -7.73 4.70
C THR A 162 6.84 -6.52 4.70
N TRP A 163 6.67 -5.92 3.54
CA TRP A 163 5.69 -4.88 3.27
C TRP A 163 4.77 -5.34 2.15
N ILE A 164 3.51 -4.90 2.22
CA ILE A 164 2.62 -4.86 1.06
C ILE A 164 2.24 -3.40 0.87
N VAL A 165 2.66 -2.83 -0.26
CA VAL A 165 2.53 -1.42 -0.58
C VAL A 165 1.51 -1.27 -1.70
N ASN A 166 0.67 -0.26 -1.60
CA ASN A 166 -0.24 0.15 -2.66
C ASN A 166 0.56 0.84 -3.76
N SER A 167 0.50 0.30 -4.98
CA SER A 167 1.32 0.76 -6.10
C SER A 167 1.00 2.20 -6.52
N CYS A 168 -0.22 2.70 -6.27
CA CYS A 168 -0.61 4.08 -6.54
C CYS A 168 0.08 5.12 -5.62
N PHE A 169 0.73 4.66 -4.55
CA PHE A 169 1.43 5.50 -3.60
C PHE A 169 2.95 5.41 -3.70
N ILE A 170 3.49 4.59 -4.59
CA ILE A 170 4.91 4.59 -4.94
C ILE A 170 5.23 5.92 -5.63
N SER A 171 6.22 6.63 -5.10
CA SER A 171 6.67 7.92 -5.61
C SER A 171 8.00 7.80 -6.38
N GLY A 172 8.79 6.76 -6.09
CA GLY A 172 10.05 6.47 -6.79
C GLY A 172 10.48 5.01 -6.60
N ILE A 173 11.16 4.48 -7.61
CA ILE A 173 11.85 3.19 -7.57
C ILE A 173 13.26 3.42 -8.10
N PHE A 174 14.27 2.97 -7.38
CA PHE A 174 15.69 3.24 -7.68
C PHE A 174 16.51 1.95 -7.64
N GLY A 175 17.66 1.95 -8.32
CA GLY A 175 18.60 0.82 -8.29
C GLY A 175 18.25 -0.38 -9.17
N PHE A 176 17.22 -0.29 -10.02
CA PHE A 176 16.81 -1.39 -10.92
C PHE A 176 17.64 -1.47 -12.21
N THR A 177 17.56 -2.62 -12.88
CA THR A 177 18.10 -2.90 -14.23
C THR A 177 16.99 -3.36 -15.17
N LEU A 178 17.10 -3.05 -16.47
CA LEU A 178 16.09 -3.34 -17.51
C LEU A 178 16.59 -4.30 -18.58
#